data_AF-L2GJN2-F1
#
_entry.id   AF-L2GJN2-F1
#
_cell.length_a   1.000
_cell.length_b   1.000
_cell.length_c   1.000
_cell.angle_alpha   90.00
_cell.angle_beta   90.00
_cell.angle_gamma   90.00
#
_symmetry.space_group_name_H-M   'P 1'
#
loop_
_entity.id
_entity.type
_entity.pdbx_description
1 polymer ?
#
loop_
_entity_poly.entity_id
_entity_poly.type
_entity_poly.pdbx_seq_one_letter_code
_entity_poly.pdbx_strand_id
1 'polypeptide(L)'
;MQESLIVIIQTLLSKGMIKVESEVDLSRINRHLSPIGYDVVEFPHKRILVLKDRSESTWIQPPWKEKTIEEAKKVFVKLSQCTYLDEQSAVVDMLTEFNYLKREDGRLKFTERALVQFSDFIEGLDGRFKKCKLCGFLGDEGEFHNACKDFMGSQHIS
;
A
#
# COMPACT_ATOMS: atom_id res chain seq x y z
N MET A 1 2.74 -20.63 -12.93
CA MET A 1 2.61 -20.17 -14.35
C MET A 1 3.05 -18.72 -14.39
N GLN A 2 3.77 -18.26 -15.42
CA GLN A 2 4.09 -16.84 -15.54
C GLN A 2 2.82 -16.09 -15.98
N GLU A 3 2.29 -15.20 -15.14
CA GLU A 3 1.14 -14.38 -15.51
C GLU A 3 1.49 -13.50 -16.72
N SER A 4 0.58 -13.42 -17.69
CA SER A 4 0.75 -12.54 -18.84
C SER A 4 0.88 -11.08 -18.37
N LEU A 5 1.83 -10.33 -18.95
CA LEU A 5 2.03 -8.90 -18.66
C LEU A 5 0.72 -8.10 -18.73
N ILE A 6 -0.15 -8.43 -19.68
CA ILE A 6 -1.45 -7.77 -19.85
C ILE A 6 -2.35 -7.99 -18.62
N VAL A 7 -2.37 -9.20 -18.08
CA VAL A 7 -3.16 -9.56 -16.89
C VAL A 7 -2.64 -8.81 -15.67
N ILE A 8 -1.31 -8.71 -15.52
CA ILE A 8 -0.69 -7.96 -14.42
C ILE A 8 -1.08 -6.48 -14.50
N ILE A 9 -0.93 -5.84 -15.66
CA ILE A 9 -1.27 -4.43 -15.86
C ILE A 9 -2.76 -4.17 -15.62
N GLN A 10 -3.65 -5.00 -16.18
CA GLN A 10 -5.10 -4.86 -15.98
C GLN A 10 -5.49 -5.04 -14.50
N THR A 11 -4.86 -5.98 -13.81
CA THR A 11 -5.12 -6.21 -12.38
C THR A 11 -4.61 -5.04 -11.54
N LEU A 12 -3.42 -4.51 -11.83
CA LEU A 12 -2.90 -3.32 -11.17
C LEU A 12 -3.81 -2.11 -11.37
N LEU A 13 -4.25 -1.83 -12.59
CA LEU A 13 -5.13 -0.69 -12.88
C LEU A 13 -6.53 -0.82 -12.24
N SER A 14 -7.05 -2.04 -12.12
CA SER A 14 -8.38 -2.27 -11.52
C SER A 14 -8.35 -2.39 -10.00
N LYS A 15 -7.38 -3.10 -9.43
CA LYS A 15 -7.32 -3.42 -8.00
C LYS A 15 -6.27 -2.64 -7.22
N GLY A 16 -5.31 -2.02 -7.91
CA GLY A 16 -4.19 -1.28 -7.32
C GLY A 16 -3.08 -2.14 -6.73
N MET A 17 -3.27 -3.45 -6.63
CA MET A 17 -2.25 -4.39 -6.15
C MET A 17 -2.51 -5.81 -6.66
N ILE A 18 -1.45 -6.60 -6.79
CA ILE A 18 -1.51 -8.03 -7.16
C ILE A 18 -0.40 -8.80 -6.44
N LYS A 19 -0.72 -9.99 -5.93
CA LYS A 19 0.28 -10.92 -5.41
C LYS A 19 0.78 -11.80 -6.55
N VAL A 20 2.09 -11.92 -6.71
CA VAL A 20 2.73 -12.70 -7.77
C VAL A 20 3.48 -13.89 -7.19
N GLU A 21 3.56 -14.99 -7.93
CA GLU A 21 4.23 -16.23 -7.49
C GLU A 21 5.73 -16.25 -7.79
N SER A 22 6.18 -15.41 -8.73
CA SER A 22 7.56 -15.39 -9.23
C SER A 22 8.03 -13.95 -9.40
N GLU A 23 9.33 -13.77 -9.56
CA GLU A 23 9.93 -12.47 -9.84
C GLU A 23 9.41 -11.90 -11.16
N VAL A 24 9.12 -10.60 -11.15
CA VAL A 24 8.54 -9.89 -12.29
C VAL A 24 9.43 -8.72 -12.68
N ASP A 25 9.65 -8.55 -13.98
CA ASP A 25 10.39 -7.40 -14.52
C ASP A 25 9.56 -6.12 -14.39
N LEU A 26 9.78 -5.38 -13.30
CA LEU A 26 9.11 -4.11 -13.02
C LEU A 26 9.42 -3.05 -14.09
N SER A 27 10.61 -3.08 -14.70
CA SER A 27 11.00 -2.13 -15.74
C SER A 27 10.11 -2.27 -16.98
N ARG A 28 9.76 -3.52 -17.32
CA ARG A 28 8.85 -3.83 -18.42
C ARG A 28 7.43 -3.37 -18.12
N ILE A 29 6.95 -3.54 -16.89
CA ILE A 29 5.63 -3.05 -16.48
C ILE A 29 5.58 -1.52 -16.50
N ASN A 30 6.56 -0.86 -15.89
CA ASN A 30 6.64 0.60 -15.80
C ASN A 30 6.72 1.27 -17.18
N ARG A 31 7.33 0.62 -18.18
CA ARG A 31 7.29 1.11 -19.57
C ARG A 31 5.87 1.37 -20.10
N HIS A 32 4.88 0.62 -19.60
CA HIS A 32 3.48 0.79 -19.97
C HIS A 32 2.70 1.72 -19.04
N LEU A 33 3.02 1.72 -17.74
CA LEU A 33 2.28 2.48 -16.73
C LEU A 33 2.78 3.93 -16.59
N SER A 34 4.08 4.17 -16.66
CA SER A 34 4.66 5.50 -16.46
C SER A 34 4.13 6.54 -17.46
N PRO A 35 3.87 6.22 -18.76
CA PRO A 35 3.25 7.15 -19.70
C PRO A 35 1.84 7.61 -19.32
N ILE A 36 1.11 6.82 -18.53
CA ILE A 36 -0.25 7.15 -18.05
C ILE A 36 -0.26 7.63 -16.60
N GLY A 37 0.90 8.03 -16.05
CA GLY A 37 1.02 8.66 -14.74
C GLY A 37 1.12 7.69 -13.55
N TYR A 38 1.37 6.40 -13.78
CA TYR A 38 1.52 5.42 -12.71
C TYR A 38 2.88 4.73 -12.74
N ASP A 39 3.37 4.32 -11.58
CA ASP A 39 4.49 3.39 -11.46
C ASP A 39 4.03 2.13 -10.70
N VAL A 40 4.75 1.03 -10.87
CA VAL A 40 4.63 -0.18 -10.06
C VAL A 40 5.86 -0.31 -9.19
N VAL A 41 5.62 -0.67 -7.93
CA VAL A 41 6.66 -1.06 -6.98
C VAL A 41 6.35 -2.43 -6.42
N GLU A 42 7.38 -3.21 -6.09
CA GLU A 42 7.21 -4.45 -5.34
C GLU A 42 7.29 -4.13 -3.85
N PHE A 43 6.20 -4.40 -3.11
CA PHE A 43 6.19 -4.28 -1.66
C PHE A 43 7.14 -5.33 -1.06
N PRO A 44 8.09 -4.91 -0.21
CA PRO A 44 9.11 -5.80 0.31
C PRO A 44 8.53 -7.06 0.95
N HIS A 45 9.19 -8.19 0.69
CA HIS A 45 8.99 -9.48 1.39
C HIS A 45 7.65 -10.19 1.17
N LYS A 46 6.71 -9.63 0.40
CA LYS A 46 5.40 -10.26 0.18
C LYS A 46 5.11 -10.68 -1.26
N ARG A 47 6.03 -10.42 -2.20
CA ARG A 47 5.80 -10.58 -3.66
C ARG A 47 4.48 -9.92 -4.07
N ILE A 48 4.24 -8.71 -3.58
CA ILE A 48 3.04 -7.92 -3.88
C ILE A 48 3.48 -6.76 -4.75
N LEU A 49 2.97 -6.69 -5.97
CA LEU A 49 3.11 -5.51 -6.82
C LEU A 49 2.03 -4.51 -6.46
N VAL A 50 2.41 -3.24 -6.33
CA VAL A 50 1.52 -2.14 -5.95
C VAL A 50 1.59 -1.05 -7.01
N LEU A 51 0.42 -0.63 -7.49
CA LEU A 51 0.28 0.53 -8.37
C LEU A 51 0.37 1.80 -7.54
N LYS A 52 1.32 2.66 -7.89
CA LYS A 52 1.56 3.97 -7.29
C LYS A 52 1.22 5.06 -8.30
N ASP A 53 0.33 5.95 -7.93
CA ASP A 53 0.04 7.17 -8.69
C ASP A 53 1.20 8.16 -8.53
N ARG A 54 1.68 8.73 -9.64
CA ARG A 54 2.76 9.72 -9.68
C ARG A 54 2.28 11.16 -9.49
N SER A 55 0.97 11.40 -9.55
CA SER A 55 0.42 12.73 -9.37
C SER A 55 0.72 13.25 -7.97
N GLU A 56 1.22 14.49 -7.91
CA GLU A 56 1.52 15.18 -6.65
C GLU A 56 0.24 15.55 -5.87
N SER A 57 -0.94 15.44 -6.51
CA SER A 57 -2.23 15.69 -5.88
C SER A 57 -2.67 14.52 -4.98
N THR A 58 -2.08 14.52 -3.79
CA THR A 58 -2.68 14.25 -2.48
C THR A 58 -4.13 13.76 -2.50
N TRP A 59 -4.32 12.50 -2.09
CA TRP A 59 -5.61 11.94 -1.66
C TRP A 59 -6.68 11.77 -2.72
N ILE A 60 -6.43 10.80 -3.60
CA ILE A 60 -7.44 9.98 -4.28
C ILE A 60 -8.11 10.72 -5.44
N GLN A 61 -7.66 10.31 -6.63
CA GLN A 61 -8.24 10.67 -7.92
C GLN A 61 -9.74 10.28 -7.99
N PRO A 62 -10.55 10.95 -8.84
CA PRO A 62 -12.01 10.81 -8.94
C PRO A 62 -12.53 9.35 -8.89
N PRO A 63 -13.74 9.10 -8.33
CA PRO A 63 -14.87 10.04 -8.22
C PRO A 63 -15.16 10.53 -6.80
N TRP A 64 -14.16 10.66 -5.92
CA TRP A 64 -14.43 10.98 -4.53
C TRP A 64 -14.69 12.48 -4.35
N LYS A 65 -15.81 12.80 -3.70
CA LYS A 65 -16.12 14.18 -3.31
C LYS A 65 -15.18 14.59 -2.17
N GLU A 66 -14.90 15.88 -2.06
CA GLU A 66 -14.04 16.45 -1.01
C GLU A 66 -14.43 15.99 0.41
N LYS A 67 -15.74 15.94 0.71
CA LYS A 67 -16.24 15.42 1.99
C LYS A 67 -15.82 13.96 2.24
N THR A 68 -15.89 13.10 1.22
CA THR A 68 -15.48 11.69 1.30
C THR A 68 -13.98 11.56 1.53
N ILE A 69 -13.18 12.43 0.91
CA ILE A 69 -11.73 12.50 1.13
C ILE A 69 -11.43 12.87 2.58
N GLU A 70 -12.11 13.89 3.13
CA GLU A 70 -11.93 14.30 4.53
C GLU A 70 -12.37 13.21 5.52
N GLU A 71 -13.43 12.46 5.22
CA GLU A 71 -13.82 11.29 6.02
C GLU A 71 -12.80 10.15 5.92
N ALA A 72 -12.25 9.88 4.74
CA ALA A 72 -11.21 8.87 4.55
C ALA A 72 -9.93 9.22 5.32
N LYS A 73 -9.52 10.49 5.34
CA LYS A 73 -8.42 10.98 6.18
C LYS A 73 -8.66 10.70 7.65
N LYS A 74 -9.89 10.93 8.15
CA LYS A 74 -10.25 10.62 9.55
C LYS A 74 -10.15 9.12 9.85
N VAL A 75 -10.54 8.26 8.90
CA VAL A 75 -10.34 6.80 9.04
C VAL A 75 -8.85 6.48 9.19
N PHE A 76 -8.00 7.08 8.35
CA PHE A 76 -6.55 6.86 8.40
C PHE A 76 -5.93 7.33 9.72
N VAL A 77 -6.31 8.51 10.21
CA VAL A 77 -5.91 9.03 11.53
C VAL A 77 -6.26 8.03 12.63
N LYS A 78 -7.53 7.61 12.68
CA LYS A 78 -8.01 6.69 13.70
C LYS A 78 -7.28 5.36 13.70
N LEU A 79 -7.07 4.80 12.50
CA LEU A 79 -6.37 3.53 12.31
C LEU A 79 -4.87 3.62 12.67
N SER A 80 -4.25 4.77 12.43
CA SER A 80 -2.84 5.03 12.76
C SER A 80 -2.61 5.22 14.25
N GLN A 81 -3.60 5.76 14.96
CA GLN A 81 -3.55 6.05 16.40
C GLN A 81 -4.22 4.96 17.26
N CYS A 82 -4.67 3.85 16.67
CA CYS A 82 -5.40 2.77 17.36
C CYS A 82 -6.63 3.25 18.15
N THR A 83 -7.34 4.25 17.63
CA THR A 83 -8.57 4.76 18.26
C THR A 83 -9.82 4.12 17.67
N TYR A 84 -10.94 4.26 18.38
CA TYR A 84 -12.22 3.68 17.95
C TYR A 84 -12.63 4.15 16.54
N LEU A 85 -12.88 3.18 15.68
CA LEU A 85 -13.36 3.37 14.32
C LEU A 85 -14.72 2.69 14.18
N ASP A 86 -15.69 3.41 13.62
CA ASP A 86 -16.92 2.78 13.16
C ASP A 86 -16.61 2.00 11.88
N GLU A 87 -16.43 0.70 12.05
CA GLU A 87 -16.08 -0.19 10.95
C GLU A 87 -17.23 -0.42 9.97
N GLN A 88 -18.46 0.03 10.25
CA GLN A 88 -19.63 -0.13 9.36
C GLN A 88 -19.97 1.14 8.55
N SER A 89 -19.02 2.08 8.46
CA SER A 89 -19.23 3.30 7.68
C SER A 89 -19.03 3.07 6.17
N ALA A 90 -19.83 3.75 5.35
CA ALA A 90 -19.74 3.66 3.88
C ALA A 90 -18.35 4.04 3.33
N VAL A 91 -17.61 4.88 4.05
CA VAL A 91 -16.23 5.26 3.69
C VAL A 91 -15.24 4.12 3.95
N VAL A 92 -15.43 3.33 5.01
CA VAL A 92 -14.63 2.12 5.26
C VAL A 92 -14.89 1.07 4.20
N ASP A 93 -16.15 0.88 3.80
CA ASP A 93 -16.51 -0.04 2.73
C ASP A 93 -15.87 0.38 1.40
N MET A 94 -15.94 1.66 1.06
CA MET A 94 -15.28 2.22 -0.13
C MET A 94 -13.76 2.05 -0.06
N LEU A 95 -13.13 2.39 1.05
CA LEU A 95 -11.67 2.19 1.21
C LEU A 95 -11.28 0.71 1.09
N THR A 96 -12.16 -0.20 1.49
CA THR A 96 -11.95 -1.66 1.33
C THR A 96 -12.13 -2.09 -0.12
N GLU A 97 -13.15 -1.60 -0.82
CA GLU A 97 -13.40 -1.86 -2.24
C GLU A 97 -12.20 -1.44 -3.11
N PHE A 98 -11.60 -0.29 -2.82
CA PHE A 98 -10.41 0.20 -3.51
C PHE A 98 -9.10 -0.40 -2.97
N ASN A 99 -9.13 -1.45 -2.14
CA ASN A 99 -7.97 -2.10 -1.54
C ASN A 99 -7.03 -1.15 -0.80
N TYR A 100 -7.53 -0.10 -0.15
CA TYR A 100 -6.73 0.69 0.80
C TYR A 100 -6.81 0.12 2.22
N LEU A 101 -7.92 -0.54 2.55
CA LEU A 101 -8.12 -1.23 3.81
C LEU A 101 -8.44 -2.71 3.57
N LYS A 102 -8.13 -3.54 4.56
CA LYS A 102 -8.53 -4.95 4.61
C LYS A 102 -8.93 -5.33 6.02
N ARG A 103 -9.80 -6.34 6.14
CA ARG A 103 -10.13 -6.98 7.41
C ARG A 103 -9.29 -8.24 7.57
N GLU A 104 -8.58 -8.33 8.69
CA GLU A 104 -7.77 -9.49 9.05
C GLU A 104 -7.97 -9.76 10.54
N ASP A 105 -8.34 -10.99 10.91
CA ASP A 105 -8.66 -11.39 12.29
C ASP A 105 -9.70 -10.49 12.97
N GLY A 106 -10.72 -10.07 12.22
CA GLY A 106 -11.78 -9.19 12.71
C GLY A 106 -11.34 -7.75 12.98
N ARG A 107 -10.15 -7.34 12.54
CA ARG A 107 -9.62 -5.98 12.69
C ARG A 107 -9.37 -5.35 11.33
N LEU A 108 -9.67 -4.06 11.22
CA LEU A 108 -9.30 -3.27 10.05
C LEU A 108 -7.79 -2.97 10.04
N LYS A 109 -7.15 -3.08 8.89
CA LYS A 109 -5.73 -2.78 8.69
C LYS A 109 -5.51 -2.07 7.34
N PHE A 110 -4.44 -1.29 7.24
CA PHE A 110 -3.97 -0.81 5.95
C PHE A 110 -3.50 -1.98 5.09
N THR A 111 -3.77 -1.90 3.79
CA THR A 111 -3.14 -2.74 2.79
C THR A 111 -1.76 -2.17 2.42
N GLU A 112 -0.98 -3.00 1.73
CA GLU A 112 0.25 -2.60 1.09
C GLU A 112 0.03 -1.43 0.10
N ARG A 113 -1.12 -1.37 -0.58
CA ARG A 113 -1.49 -0.25 -1.45
C ARG A 113 -1.56 1.08 -0.69
N ALA A 114 -2.26 1.11 0.45
CA ALA A 114 -2.35 2.33 1.26
C ALA A 114 -1.00 2.75 1.83
N LEU A 115 -0.21 1.78 2.30
CA LEU A 115 1.12 2.05 2.87
C LEU A 115 2.10 2.60 1.83
N VAL A 116 1.96 2.25 0.55
CA VAL A 116 2.76 2.82 -0.54
C VAL A 116 2.23 4.19 -0.97
N GLN A 117 0.94 4.26 -1.31
CA GLN A 117 0.33 5.43 -1.92
C GLN A 117 0.28 6.64 -0.96
N PHE A 118 0.08 6.38 0.34
CA PHE A 118 -0.09 7.42 1.36
C PHE A 118 0.99 7.36 2.43
N SER A 119 2.15 6.80 2.11
CA SER A 119 3.28 6.62 3.02
C SER A 119 3.59 7.87 3.84
N ASP A 120 3.82 9.00 3.16
CA ASP A 120 4.20 10.26 3.81
C ASP A 120 3.10 10.81 4.72
N PHE A 121 1.84 10.70 4.30
CA PHE A 121 0.74 11.13 5.16
C PHE A 121 0.62 10.26 6.40
N ILE A 122 0.60 8.93 6.23
CA ILE A 122 0.42 8.00 7.35
C ILE A 122 1.58 8.13 8.33
N GLU A 123 2.81 8.30 7.84
CA GLU A 123 3.98 8.58 8.67
C GLU A 123 3.84 9.87 9.48
N GLY A 124 3.33 10.94 8.86
CA GLY A 124 3.11 12.25 9.48
C GLY A 124 1.97 12.31 10.51
N LEU A 125 1.23 11.21 10.72
CA LEU A 125 0.18 11.13 11.74
C LEU A 125 0.71 10.86 13.16
N ASP A 126 2.04 10.74 13.32
CA ASP A 126 2.73 10.40 14.58
C ASP A 126 2.15 9.16 15.28
N GLY A 127 1.61 8.24 14.49
CA GLY A 127 1.06 6.98 14.96
C GLY A 127 2.10 5.86 15.06
N ARG A 128 1.59 4.63 15.06
CA ARG A 128 2.41 3.40 15.13
C ARG A 128 3.22 3.07 13.87
N PHE A 129 2.86 3.67 12.74
CA PHE A 129 3.48 3.39 11.45
C PHE A 129 4.78 4.18 11.27
N LYS A 130 5.86 3.50 10.86
CA LYS A 130 7.18 4.10 10.62
C LYS A 130 7.80 3.52 9.35
N LYS A 131 8.60 4.34 8.64
CA LYS A 131 9.35 3.84 7.48
C LYS A 131 10.48 2.93 7.96
N CYS A 132 10.57 1.76 7.33
CA CYS A 132 11.67 0.84 7.56
C CYS A 132 12.99 1.49 7.12
N LYS A 133 14.00 1.53 8.00
CA LYS A 133 15.31 2.12 7.68
C LYS A 133 16.09 1.36 6.61
N LEU A 134 15.74 0.11 6.31
CA LEU A 134 16.39 -0.70 5.29
C LEU A 134 15.74 -0.54 3.91
N CYS A 135 14.43 -0.79 3.81
CA CYS A 135 13.73 -0.79 2.51
C CYS A 135 12.97 0.50 2.21
N GLY A 136 12.82 1.41 3.18
CA GLY A 136 12.11 2.68 3.01
C GLY A 136 10.58 2.60 2.97
N PHE A 137 10.00 1.39 2.98
CA PHE A 137 8.53 1.21 3.00
C PHE A 137 7.97 1.37 4.41
N LEU A 138 6.74 1.88 4.49
CA LEU A 138 6.02 2.09 5.74
C LEU A 138 5.46 0.76 6.29
N GLY A 139 5.56 0.56 7.61
CA GLY A 139 5.00 -0.60 8.30
C GLY A 139 4.71 -0.34 9.78
N ASP A 140 4.09 -1.33 10.43
CA ASP A 140 3.64 -1.32 11.83
C ASP A 140 4.57 -2.13 12.76
N GLU A 141 5.77 -2.48 12.28
CA GLU A 141 6.69 -3.43 12.94
C GLU A 141 7.88 -2.73 13.64
N GLY A 142 7.77 -1.41 13.81
CA GLY A 142 8.84 -0.54 14.32
C GLY A 142 9.74 0.01 13.21
N GLU A 143 11.01 0.27 13.52
CA GLU A 143 11.97 0.88 12.59
C GLU A 143 12.44 -0.06 11.46
N PHE A 144 12.17 -1.36 11.58
CA PHE A 144 12.52 -2.38 10.59
C PHE A 144 11.38 -3.39 10.47
N HIS A 145 11.04 -3.76 9.23
CA HIS A 145 10.19 -4.93 9.00
C HIS A 145 10.88 -6.19 9.51
N ASN A 146 10.11 -7.16 9.99
CA ASN A 146 10.63 -8.44 10.50
C ASN A 146 11.48 -9.16 9.45
N ALA A 147 11.00 -9.20 8.20
CA ALA A 147 11.78 -9.76 7.10
C ALA A 147 13.03 -8.94 6.72
N CYS A 148 13.06 -7.63 6.99
CA CYS A 148 14.28 -6.82 6.88
C CYS A 148 15.29 -7.19 7.99
N LYS A 149 14.81 -7.44 9.22
CA LYS A 149 15.66 -7.89 10.33
C LYS A 149 16.29 -9.24 10.02
N ASP A 150 15.50 -10.18 9.48
CA ASP A 150 15.99 -11.51 9.12
C ASP A 150 17.07 -11.44 8.03
N PHE A 151 16.89 -10.58 7.02
CA PHE A 151 17.91 -10.34 6.00
C PHE A 151 19.22 -9.82 6.61
N MET A 152 19.16 -8.84 7.51
CA MET A 152 20.35 -8.32 8.19
C MET A 152 21.02 -9.39 9.08
N GLY A 153 20.24 -10.20 9.79
CA GLY A 153 20.76 -11.30 10.62
C GLY A 153 21.42 -12.41 9.81
N SER A 154 20.91 -12.67 8.60
CA SER A 154 21.45 -13.67 7.68
C SER A 154 22.79 -13.30 7.04
N GLN A 155 23.18 -12.01 7.05
CA GLN A 155 24.49 -11.55 6.56
C GLN A 155 25.61 -11.66 7.61
N HIS A 156 25.30 -12.07 8.85
CA HIS A 156 26.30 -12.29 9.90
C HIS A 156 26.68 -13.77 10.08
N ILE A 157 26.18 -14.67 9.23
CA ILE A 157 26.48 -16.13 9.25
C ILE A 157 27.12 -16.57 7.90
N SER A 158 27.87 -15.67 7.26
CA SER A 158 28.64 -15.98 6.05
C SER A 158 30.07 -15.49 6.19
#